data_AF-A0A1S1QVI2-F1
#
_entry.id   AF-A0A1S1QVI2-F1
#
_cell.length_a   1.000
_cell.length_b   1.000
_cell.length_c   1.000
_cell.angle_alpha   90.00
_cell.angle_beta   90.00
_cell.angle_gamma   90.00
#
_symmetry.space_group_name_H-M   'P 1'
#
loop_
_entity.id
_entity.type
_entity.pdbx_description
1 polymer ?
#
loop_
_entity_poly.entity_id
_entity_poly.type
_entity_poly.pdbx_seq_one_letter_code
_entity_poly.pdbx_strand_id
1 'polypeptide(L)'
;MTTHDADRGRRIPRIIVRPGLIVSVAVITALLGWLTLPVTVPSRTGSAYVSAGLLGALLLLAILVVADLLRAVAARRAGLEVHAIVLGAFGSRLVLARPGGPGGPGEPGGWRRPGDEIVWGVPTEPYPAEPAGGARRPAEPEQPPDSAGQGRSWPGGLDPRVDAAIARAGLLATGLCGAVFVTLGALAPGGTLALAGQVALWVGTFTLLITLVDLLPSPRTPGGRILAASVLRRTGDPRRAEAVVARTGVAIGWAMIAAGVVACFLVGLIGLWAVLLGWMALGTSRLAQARQRAGTALEGVFVRDVMLPPPPRLPAWQTVDEALRSAAAPGRPMSTVFTVHDFDESLAGAALVRDLASVPLDDRDLAKVSRVTIPLSSVPTARPDEPLTVVVPRLASRPAAGCVLVLDEEQRDERGHPRVVGTVGPAEIRRAIETAPARGRAVIPSGLGRPNQHPGR
;
A
#
# COMPACT_ATOMS: atom_id res chain seq x y z
N MET A 1 -16.46 34.07 -27.21
CA MET A 1 -16.26 32.67 -27.65
C MET A 1 -14.75 32.41 -27.61
N THR A 2 -14.24 32.12 -26.41
CA THR A 2 -12.79 32.08 -26.12
C THR A 2 -12.24 30.67 -26.36
N THR A 3 -11.09 30.63 -27.02
CA THR A 3 -10.34 29.46 -27.50
C THR A 3 -9.64 28.67 -26.37
N HIS A 4 -10.31 28.41 -25.24
CA HIS A 4 -9.71 27.78 -24.07
C HIS A 4 -10.17 26.34 -23.77
N ASP A 5 -11.00 25.74 -24.63
CA ASP A 5 -11.57 24.40 -24.39
C ASP A 5 -10.94 23.28 -25.25
N ALA A 6 -9.85 23.55 -25.97
CA ALA A 6 -9.29 22.61 -26.95
C ALA A 6 -8.16 21.69 -26.44
N ASP A 7 -7.54 21.96 -25.29
CA ASP A 7 -6.33 21.22 -24.85
C ASP A 7 -6.57 20.14 -23.77
N ARG A 8 -7.84 19.75 -23.53
CA ARG A 8 -8.18 18.56 -22.72
C ARG A 8 -7.91 17.23 -23.45
N GLY A 9 -7.52 17.28 -24.72
CA GLY A 9 -7.38 16.10 -25.58
C GLY A 9 -5.92 15.69 -25.81
N ARG A 10 -5.57 14.47 -25.38
CA ARG A 10 -4.45 13.67 -25.93
C ARG A 10 -3.00 14.08 -25.58
N ARG A 11 -2.68 14.48 -24.35
CA ARG A 11 -1.27 14.40 -23.92
C ARG A 11 -0.84 12.93 -23.83
N ILE A 12 -0.09 12.45 -24.81
CA ILE A 12 0.50 11.09 -24.84
C ILE A 12 1.22 10.86 -23.50
N PRO A 13 1.04 9.69 -22.85
CA PRO A 13 1.68 9.46 -21.56
C PRO A 13 3.21 9.55 -21.71
N ARG A 14 3.88 10.21 -20.77
CA ARG A 14 5.34 10.34 -20.80
C ARG A 14 5.97 8.95 -20.62
N ILE A 15 6.80 8.52 -21.56
CA ILE A 15 7.54 7.26 -21.44
C ILE A 15 8.87 7.55 -20.74
N ILE A 16 9.12 6.89 -19.61
CA ILE A 16 10.35 7.03 -18.82
C ILE A 16 11.13 5.72 -18.92
N VAL A 17 12.32 5.76 -19.48
CA VAL A 17 13.20 4.59 -19.60
C VAL A 17 14.21 4.58 -18.45
N ARG A 18 14.23 3.49 -17.68
CA ARG A 18 15.25 3.27 -16.64
C ARG A 18 16.44 2.49 -17.21
N PRO A 19 17.67 2.72 -16.70
CA PRO A 19 18.88 2.03 -17.18
C PRO A 19 18.77 0.50 -17.16
N GLY A 20 18.04 -0.05 -16.18
CA GLY A 20 17.79 -1.49 -16.08
C GLY A 20 17.08 -2.11 -17.29
N LEU A 21 16.40 -1.32 -18.13
CA LEU A 21 15.81 -1.83 -19.37
C LEU A 21 16.88 -2.39 -20.32
N ILE A 22 18.03 -1.71 -20.42
CA ILE A 22 19.15 -2.10 -21.30
C ILE A 22 19.66 -3.48 -20.88
N VAL A 23 19.77 -3.71 -19.56
CA VAL A 23 20.18 -5.00 -19.00
C VAL A 23 19.20 -6.10 -19.39
N SER A 24 17.90 -5.88 -19.25
CA SER A 24 16.90 -6.88 -19.64
C SER A 24 16.92 -7.19 -21.14
N VAL A 25 17.08 -6.16 -22.00
CA VAL A 25 17.22 -6.37 -23.45
C VAL A 25 18.47 -7.18 -23.76
N ALA A 26 19.61 -6.88 -23.13
CA ALA A 26 20.85 -7.62 -23.32
C ALA A 26 20.72 -9.08 -22.86
N VAL A 27 20.11 -9.34 -21.70
CA VAL A 27 19.88 -10.70 -21.17
C VAL A 27 18.96 -11.50 -22.08
N ILE A 28 17.84 -10.93 -22.54
CA ILE A 28 16.92 -11.61 -23.46
C ILE A 28 17.62 -11.88 -24.80
N THR A 29 18.39 -10.92 -25.30
CA THR A 29 19.17 -11.08 -26.55
C THR A 29 20.16 -12.24 -26.42
N ALA A 30 20.87 -12.32 -25.30
CA ALA A 30 21.82 -13.38 -25.01
C ALA A 30 21.13 -14.75 -24.86
N LEU A 31 20.04 -14.81 -24.09
CA LEU A 31 19.25 -16.03 -23.90
C LEU A 31 18.70 -16.56 -25.22
N LEU A 32 18.22 -15.67 -26.08
CA LEU A 32 17.64 -16.05 -27.35
C LEU A 32 18.74 -16.44 -28.37
N GLY A 33 19.74 -15.58 -28.52
CA GLY A 33 20.80 -15.72 -29.51
C GLY A 33 21.82 -16.82 -29.20
N TRP A 34 22.18 -17.04 -27.94
CA TRP A 34 23.21 -18.03 -27.58
C TRP A 34 22.65 -19.36 -27.07
N LEU A 35 21.49 -19.39 -26.40
CA LEU A 35 21.02 -20.61 -25.75
C LEU A 35 19.89 -21.33 -26.49
N THR A 36 19.00 -20.60 -27.18
CA THR A 36 17.76 -21.21 -27.74
C THR A 36 17.77 -21.31 -29.25
N LEU A 37 18.09 -20.24 -29.98
CA LEU A 37 18.08 -20.26 -31.45
C LEU A 37 19.12 -21.22 -32.08
N PRO A 38 20.36 -21.36 -31.56
CA PRO A 38 21.33 -22.30 -32.14
C PRO A 38 20.91 -23.76 -32.04
N VAL A 39 20.18 -24.12 -30.98
CA VAL A 39 19.68 -25.49 -30.72
C VAL A 39 18.46 -25.80 -31.58
N THR A 40 17.61 -24.81 -31.82
CA THR A 40 16.31 -24.98 -32.50
C THR A 40 16.38 -24.79 -34.00
N VAL A 41 17.23 -23.88 -34.47
CA VAL A 41 17.49 -23.62 -35.90
C VAL A 41 19.01 -23.63 -36.10
N PRO A 42 19.63 -24.82 -36.25
CA PRO A 42 21.07 -24.93 -36.42
C PRO A 42 21.53 -24.35 -37.77
N SER A 43 22.85 -24.24 -37.98
CA SER A 43 23.49 -23.83 -39.24
C SER A 43 23.31 -22.36 -39.68
N ARG A 44 23.15 -21.43 -38.74
CA ARG A 44 23.19 -19.97 -39.01
C ARG A 44 24.47 -19.34 -38.44
N THR A 45 24.80 -18.14 -38.93
CA THR A 45 25.95 -17.38 -38.45
C THR A 45 25.69 -16.82 -37.04
N GLY A 46 26.75 -16.60 -36.27
CA GLY A 46 26.64 -15.99 -34.93
C GLY A 46 25.96 -14.63 -34.93
N SER A 47 26.25 -13.79 -35.94
CA SER A 47 25.59 -12.49 -36.11
C SER A 47 24.10 -12.62 -36.36
N ALA A 48 23.66 -13.60 -37.16
CA ALA A 48 22.24 -13.86 -37.38
C ALA A 48 21.51 -14.21 -36.09
N TYR A 49 22.12 -15.02 -35.22
CA TYR A 49 21.53 -15.35 -33.93
C TYR A 49 21.46 -14.15 -32.97
N VAL A 50 22.51 -13.32 -32.90
CA VAL A 50 22.50 -12.11 -32.06
C VAL A 50 21.46 -11.10 -32.56
N SER A 51 21.37 -10.86 -33.88
CA SER A 51 20.36 -9.98 -34.46
C SER A 51 18.94 -10.49 -34.25
N ALA A 52 18.72 -11.80 -34.41
CA ALA A 52 17.44 -12.44 -34.11
C ALA A 52 17.08 -12.35 -32.61
N GLY A 53 18.07 -12.49 -31.74
CA GLY A 53 17.92 -12.30 -30.30
C GLY A 53 17.50 -10.89 -29.93
N LEU A 54 18.18 -9.89 -30.51
CA LEU A 54 17.86 -8.48 -30.30
C LEU A 54 16.46 -8.15 -30.82
N LEU A 55 16.11 -8.65 -32.01
CA LEU A 55 14.77 -8.49 -32.57
C LEU A 55 13.70 -9.08 -31.62
N GLY A 56 13.91 -10.29 -31.11
CA GLY A 56 13.00 -10.92 -30.14
C GLY A 56 12.83 -10.10 -28.86
N ALA A 57 13.93 -9.56 -28.32
CA ALA A 57 13.90 -8.69 -27.15
C ALA A 57 13.11 -7.39 -27.40
N LEU A 58 13.31 -6.76 -28.56
CA LEU A 58 12.60 -5.54 -28.96
C LEU A 58 11.12 -5.80 -29.23
N LEU A 59 10.76 -6.95 -29.82
CA LEU A 59 9.36 -7.36 -30.01
C LEU A 59 8.64 -7.56 -28.68
N LEU A 60 9.26 -8.24 -27.71
CA LEU A 60 8.70 -8.37 -26.36
C LEU A 60 8.47 -7.00 -25.71
N LEU A 61 9.46 -6.09 -25.82
CA LEU A 61 9.33 -4.74 -25.30
C LEU A 61 8.16 -3.99 -25.98
N ALA A 62 8.04 -4.08 -27.30
CA ALA A 62 6.95 -3.47 -28.05
C ALA A 62 5.58 -3.99 -27.60
N ILE A 63 5.44 -5.31 -27.38
CA ILE A 63 4.19 -5.91 -26.87
C ILE A 63 3.85 -5.36 -25.47
N LEU A 64 4.83 -5.26 -24.57
CA LEU A 64 4.61 -4.70 -23.23
C LEU A 64 4.19 -3.22 -23.28
N VAL A 65 4.80 -2.44 -24.17
CA VAL A 65 4.42 -1.04 -24.38
C VAL A 65 2.99 -0.94 -24.92
N VAL A 66 2.62 -1.76 -25.91
CA VAL A 66 1.24 -1.80 -26.45
C VAL A 66 0.24 -2.14 -25.34
N ALA A 67 0.56 -3.12 -24.49
CA ALA A 67 -0.30 -3.48 -23.36
C ALA A 67 -0.48 -2.31 -22.37
N ASP A 68 0.58 -1.57 -22.05
CA ASP A 68 0.50 -0.41 -21.17
C ASP A 68 -0.21 0.78 -21.80
N LEU A 69 -0.07 0.99 -23.11
CA LEU A 69 -0.85 2.00 -23.82
C LEU A 69 -2.34 1.67 -23.76
N LEU A 70 -2.72 0.40 -23.92
CA LEU A 70 -4.11 -0.03 -23.81
C LEU A 70 -4.63 0.09 -22.37
N ARG A 71 -3.81 -0.20 -21.36
CA ARG A 71 -4.12 0.09 -19.95
C ARG A 71 -4.33 1.59 -19.71
N ALA A 72 -3.45 2.44 -20.26
CA ALA A 72 -3.54 3.90 -20.17
C ALA A 72 -4.81 4.43 -20.85
N VAL A 73 -5.17 3.89 -22.02
CA VAL A 73 -6.43 4.23 -22.70
C VAL A 73 -7.64 3.83 -21.86
N ALA A 74 -7.64 2.63 -21.26
CA ALA A 74 -8.71 2.20 -20.36
C ALA A 74 -8.83 3.09 -19.12
N ALA A 75 -7.71 3.51 -18.53
CA ALA A 75 -7.69 4.45 -17.41
C ALA A 75 -8.27 5.83 -17.80
N ARG A 76 -7.86 6.38 -18.95
CA ARG A 76 -8.36 7.68 -19.45
C ARG A 76 -9.85 7.64 -19.77
N ARG A 77 -10.35 6.53 -20.34
CA ARG A 77 -11.79 6.33 -20.59
C ARG A 77 -12.61 6.33 -19.31
N ALA A 78 -12.00 5.98 -18.19
CA ALA A 78 -12.60 6.03 -16.86
C ALA A 78 -12.38 7.38 -16.14
N GLY A 79 -11.85 8.40 -16.82
CA GLY A 79 -11.62 9.73 -16.25
C GLY A 79 -10.34 9.85 -15.41
N LEU A 80 -9.45 8.86 -15.42
CA LEU A 80 -8.17 8.92 -14.69
C LEU A 80 -7.09 9.61 -15.54
N GLU A 81 -6.34 10.52 -14.93
CA GLU A 81 -5.16 11.11 -15.56
C GLU A 81 -3.99 10.11 -15.52
N VAL A 82 -3.33 9.92 -16.66
CA VAL A 82 -2.16 9.04 -16.79
C VAL A 82 -0.91 9.90 -16.90
N HIS A 83 -0.04 9.84 -15.89
CA HIS A 83 1.16 10.66 -15.84
C HIS A 83 2.32 10.07 -16.65
N ALA A 84 2.62 8.78 -16.46
CA ALA A 84 3.77 8.16 -17.08
C ALA A 84 3.63 6.66 -17.30
N ILE A 85 4.41 6.14 -18.24
CA ILE A 85 4.71 4.71 -18.38
C ILE A 85 6.21 4.55 -18.12
N VAL A 86 6.58 3.79 -17.09
CA VAL A 86 7.98 3.58 -16.70
C VAL A 86 8.43 2.21 -17.19
N LEU A 87 9.45 2.18 -18.04
CA LEU A 87 10.09 0.97 -18.55
C LEU A 87 11.37 0.68 -17.75
N GLY A 88 11.52 -0.52 -17.21
CA GLY A 88 12.72 -0.89 -16.43
C GLY A 88 13.04 -2.39 -16.48
N ALA A 89 13.99 -2.81 -15.63
CA ALA A 89 14.49 -4.19 -15.66
C ALA A 89 13.40 -5.26 -15.42
N PHE A 90 12.43 -4.94 -14.57
CA PHE A 90 11.33 -5.83 -14.18
C PHE A 90 10.05 -5.60 -15.00
N GLY A 91 10.18 -5.12 -16.23
CA GLY A 91 9.06 -4.80 -17.11
C GLY A 91 8.59 -3.35 -16.98
N SER A 92 7.32 -3.13 -17.27
CA SER A 92 6.72 -1.81 -17.45
C SER A 92 5.69 -1.50 -16.35
N ARG A 93 5.57 -0.22 -15.96
CA ARG A 93 4.68 0.24 -14.89
C ARG A 93 3.88 1.46 -15.33
N LEU A 94 2.57 1.44 -15.07
CA LEU A 94 1.67 2.56 -15.35
C LEU A 94 1.53 3.45 -14.11
N VAL A 95 1.77 4.75 -14.27
CA VAL A 95 1.65 5.78 -13.23
C VAL A 95 0.43 6.64 -13.50
N LEU A 96 -0.48 6.69 -12.53
CA LEU A 96 -1.77 7.35 -12.57
C LEU A 96 -1.83 8.48 -11.54
N ALA A 97 -2.67 9.49 -11.77
CA ALA A 97 -3.04 10.44 -10.73
C ALA A 97 -3.93 9.76 -9.67
N ARG A 98 -3.80 10.19 -8.42
CA ARG A 98 -4.70 9.80 -7.34
C ARG A 98 -6.05 10.51 -7.52
N PRO A 99 -7.19 9.78 -7.50
CA PRO A 99 -8.51 10.40 -7.49
C PRO A 99 -8.69 11.28 -6.24
N GLY A 100 -9.03 12.56 -6.43
CA GLY A 100 -9.36 13.48 -5.33
C GLY A 100 -8.18 14.09 -4.56
N GLY A 101 -6.94 13.98 -5.05
CA GLY A 101 -5.79 14.71 -4.49
C GLY A 101 -5.86 16.23 -4.77
N PRO A 102 -5.13 17.07 -4.00
CA PRO A 102 -5.01 18.50 -4.28
C PRO A 102 -4.34 18.67 -5.66
N GLY A 103 -5.16 18.97 -6.67
CA GLY A 103 -4.80 18.79 -8.08
C GLY A 103 -5.91 18.18 -8.95
N GLY A 104 -7.09 17.93 -8.39
CA GLY A 104 -8.33 17.74 -9.15
C GLY A 104 -8.56 18.87 -10.17
N PRO A 105 -9.38 18.63 -11.21
CA PRO A 105 -9.34 19.36 -12.47
C PRO A 105 -9.61 20.87 -12.29
N GLY A 106 -8.56 21.69 -12.23
CA GLY A 106 -8.73 23.15 -12.12
C GLY A 106 -7.51 23.99 -11.77
N GLU A 107 -6.48 23.48 -11.10
CA GLU A 107 -5.36 24.33 -10.65
C GLU A 107 -4.07 24.14 -11.48
N PRO A 108 -3.65 25.16 -12.25
CA PRO A 108 -2.35 25.14 -12.92
C PRO A 108 -1.25 25.56 -11.94
N GLY A 109 -0.29 24.67 -11.68
CA GLY A 109 1.03 25.08 -11.16
C GLY A 109 1.44 24.65 -9.75
N GLY A 110 0.74 23.70 -9.11
CA GLY A 110 1.24 23.12 -7.86
C GLY A 110 2.41 22.17 -8.10
N TRP A 111 3.57 22.40 -7.48
CA TRP A 111 4.67 21.44 -7.44
C TRP A 111 4.15 20.09 -6.91
N ARG A 112 4.14 19.06 -7.77
CA ARG A 112 3.62 17.71 -7.49
C ARG A 112 4.27 17.14 -6.24
N ARG A 113 3.50 16.93 -5.18
CA ARG A 113 4.02 16.38 -3.93
C ARG A 113 4.26 14.87 -4.08
N PRO A 114 5.29 14.31 -3.44
CA PRO A 114 5.40 12.85 -3.26
C PRO A 114 4.15 12.35 -2.54
N GLY A 115 3.23 11.71 -3.25
CA GLY A 115 1.94 11.29 -2.69
C GLY A 115 0.71 11.54 -3.56
N ASP A 116 0.84 12.19 -4.73
CA ASP A 116 -0.29 12.38 -5.67
C ASP A 116 -0.36 11.31 -6.77
N GLU A 117 0.64 10.44 -6.83
CA GLU A 117 0.77 9.40 -7.85
C GLU A 117 0.38 8.01 -7.32
N ILE A 118 -0.22 7.21 -8.19
CA ILE A 118 -0.54 5.79 -7.98
C ILE A 118 0.20 4.98 -9.03
N VAL A 119 1.06 4.05 -8.59
CA VAL A 119 1.62 3.05 -9.49
C VAL A 119 0.64 1.89 -9.58
N TRP A 120 0.00 1.71 -10.74
CA TRP A 120 -0.94 0.63 -10.95
C TRP A 120 -0.23 -0.73 -10.72
N GLY A 121 -0.87 -1.65 -10.00
CA GLY A 121 -0.21 -2.91 -9.63
C GLY A 121 0.36 -2.92 -8.21
N VAL A 122 0.72 -1.76 -7.67
CA VAL A 122 1.42 -1.65 -6.38
C VAL A 122 0.45 -1.17 -5.30
N PRO A 123 0.38 -1.83 -4.13
CA PRO A 123 -0.40 -1.31 -3.01
C PRO A 123 0.06 0.10 -2.65
N THR A 124 -0.85 1.06 -2.67
CA THR A 124 -0.57 2.41 -2.17
C THR A 124 -0.83 2.41 -0.67
N GLU A 125 0.16 2.79 0.13
CA GLU A 125 -0.10 3.09 1.54
C GLU A 125 -1.04 4.30 1.66
N PRO A 126 -2.00 4.31 2.59
CA PRO A 126 -2.79 5.49 2.89
C PRO A 126 -1.84 6.61 3.35
N TYR A 127 -1.84 7.74 2.66
CA TYR A 127 -1.14 8.93 3.14
C TYR A 127 -1.84 9.43 4.42
N PRO A 128 -1.11 9.87 5.46
CA PRO A 128 -1.72 10.46 6.64
C PRO A 128 -2.60 11.65 6.23
N ALA A 129 -3.77 11.80 6.86
CA ALA A 129 -4.57 13.01 6.71
C ALA A 129 -3.70 14.25 7.00
N GLU A 130 -3.86 15.31 6.19
CA GLU A 130 -3.13 16.56 6.41
C GLU A 130 -3.32 17.05 7.86
N PRO A 131 -2.29 17.64 8.49
CA PRO A 131 -2.42 18.19 9.82
C PRO A 131 -3.53 19.24 9.84
N ALA A 132 -4.46 19.12 10.79
CA ALA A 132 -5.53 20.09 11.04
C ALA A 132 -5.02 21.45 11.58
N GLY A 133 -3.80 21.86 11.25
CA GLY A 133 -3.09 23.00 11.84
C GLY A 133 -2.74 24.16 10.89
N GLY A 134 -3.16 24.11 9.62
CA GLY A 134 -3.05 25.26 8.72
C GLY A 134 -4.23 26.20 8.92
N ALA A 135 -3.98 27.47 9.25
CA ALA A 135 -5.00 28.50 9.42
C ALA A 135 -6.06 28.45 8.30
N ARG A 136 -7.29 28.06 8.65
CA ARG A 136 -8.43 28.13 7.73
C ARG A 136 -8.68 29.60 7.40
N ARG A 137 -8.73 29.94 6.12
CA ARG A 137 -9.40 31.19 5.67
C ARG A 137 -10.86 31.15 6.12
N PRO A 138 -11.49 32.31 6.41
CA PRO A 138 -12.89 32.36 6.83
C PRO A 138 -13.77 31.64 5.81
N ALA A 139 -14.64 30.77 6.32
CA ALA A 139 -15.46 29.85 5.55
C ALA A 139 -16.43 30.59 4.62
N GLU A 140 -16.38 30.26 3.34
CA GLU A 140 -17.52 30.36 2.43
C GLU A 140 -18.54 29.26 2.83
N PRO A 141 -19.86 29.45 2.71
CA PRO A 141 -20.84 28.53 3.30
C PRO A 141 -20.69 27.12 2.72
N GLU A 142 -20.27 26.18 3.56
CA GLU A 142 -20.22 24.75 3.22
C GLU A 142 -21.62 24.26 2.85
N GLN A 143 -21.82 23.97 1.57
CA GLN A 143 -22.88 23.07 1.15
C GLN A 143 -22.66 21.71 1.84
N PRO A 144 -23.71 21.07 2.38
CA PRO A 144 -23.56 19.82 3.08
C PRO A 144 -22.91 18.78 2.16
N PRO A 145 -21.94 17.99 2.65
CA PRO A 145 -21.30 17.00 1.82
C PRO A 145 -22.35 15.99 1.36
N ASP A 146 -22.56 15.90 0.05
CA ASP A 146 -23.32 14.81 -0.56
C ASP A 146 -22.73 13.49 -0.07
N SER A 147 -23.48 12.83 0.80
CA SER A 147 -23.13 11.58 1.49
C SER A 147 -23.12 10.35 0.58
N ALA A 148 -22.98 10.56 -0.75
CA ALA A 148 -22.97 9.51 -1.76
C ALA A 148 -21.58 9.20 -2.34
N GLY A 149 -20.52 9.94 -1.98
CA GLY A 149 -19.23 9.88 -2.70
C GLY A 149 -18.01 9.38 -1.94
N GLN A 150 -18.05 9.25 -0.61
CA GLN A 150 -16.91 8.72 0.18
C GLN A 150 -16.87 7.18 0.08
N GLY A 151 -16.64 6.70 -1.15
CA GLY A 151 -16.62 5.30 -1.50
C GLY A 151 -15.39 4.61 -0.94
N ARG A 152 -15.58 3.87 0.17
CA ARG A 152 -14.95 2.57 0.48
C ARG A 152 -13.70 2.28 -0.37
N SER A 153 -12.55 2.74 0.11
CA SER A 153 -11.28 2.64 -0.61
C SER A 153 -10.90 1.17 -0.82
N TRP A 154 -11.00 0.72 -2.07
CA TRP A 154 -10.41 -0.52 -2.55
C TRP A 154 -8.89 -0.51 -2.30
N PRO A 155 -8.18 -1.65 -2.10
CA PRO A 155 -6.76 -1.67 -1.73
C PRO A 155 -5.78 -0.94 -2.67
N GLY A 156 -6.24 -0.48 -3.84
CA GLY A 156 -5.48 0.30 -4.82
C GLY A 156 -5.99 1.74 -5.06
N GLY A 157 -6.93 2.25 -4.26
CA GLY A 157 -7.44 3.63 -4.37
C GLY A 157 -8.28 3.94 -5.62
N LEU A 158 -8.62 2.93 -6.44
CA LEU A 158 -9.44 3.05 -7.65
C LEU A 158 -10.77 2.31 -7.50
N ASP A 159 -11.80 2.75 -8.21
CA ASP A 159 -13.06 1.99 -8.34
C ASP A 159 -12.74 0.58 -8.91
N PRO A 160 -13.18 -0.51 -8.27
CA PRO A 160 -12.96 -1.89 -8.73
C PRO A 160 -13.36 -2.14 -10.18
N ARG A 161 -14.38 -1.44 -10.70
CA ARG A 161 -14.80 -1.58 -12.10
C ARG A 161 -13.75 -1.02 -13.06
N VAL A 162 -13.16 0.12 -12.70
CA VAL A 162 -12.09 0.77 -13.44
C VAL A 162 -10.82 -0.07 -13.38
N ASP A 163 -10.47 -0.55 -12.19
CA ASP A 163 -9.29 -1.41 -11.99
C ASP A 163 -9.36 -2.70 -12.84
N ALA A 164 -10.54 -3.32 -12.91
CA ALA A 164 -10.77 -4.48 -13.78
C ALA A 164 -10.82 -4.15 -15.27
N ALA A 165 -11.22 -2.93 -15.67
CA ALA A 165 -11.15 -2.50 -17.07
C ALA A 165 -9.70 -2.32 -17.52
N ILE A 166 -8.86 -1.70 -16.70
CA ILE A 166 -7.42 -1.55 -16.92
C ILE A 166 -6.76 -2.94 -17.01
N ALA A 167 -7.05 -3.83 -16.05
CA ALA A 167 -6.54 -5.19 -16.05
C ALA A 167 -6.90 -5.96 -17.33
N ARG A 168 -8.16 -5.91 -17.77
CA ARG A 168 -8.63 -6.56 -19.00
C ARG A 168 -7.95 -6.03 -20.24
N ALA A 169 -7.75 -4.72 -20.36
CA ALA A 169 -7.10 -4.11 -21.51
C ALA A 169 -5.67 -4.64 -21.70
N GLY A 170 -4.90 -4.74 -20.61
CA GLY A 170 -3.54 -5.29 -20.66
C GLY A 170 -3.51 -6.79 -20.97
N LEU A 171 -4.39 -7.59 -20.35
CA LEU A 171 -4.48 -9.05 -20.58
C LEU A 171 -4.90 -9.39 -22.01
N LEU A 172 -5.87 -8.65 -22.57
CA LEU A 172 -6.30 -8.85 -23.96
C LEU A 172 -5.18 -8.46 -24.94
N ALA A 173 -4.44 -7.38 -24.66
CA ALA A 173 -3.31 -6.97 -25.48
C ALA A 173 -2.23 -8.05 -25.56
N THR A 174 -1.74 -8.51 -24.40
CA THR A 174 -0.69 -9.53 -24.36
C THR A 174 -1.19 -10.87 -24.86
N GLY A 175 -2.43 -11.26 -24.55
CA GLY A 175 -3.04 -12.50 -25.05
C GLY A 175 -3.17 -12.53 -26.57
N LEU A 176 -3.67 -11.45 -27.18
CA LEU A 176 -3.82 -11.35 -28.64
C LEU A 176 -2.46 -11.29 -29.33
N CYS A 177 -1.52 -10.45 -28.87
CA CYS A 177 -0.18 -10.40 -29.42
C CYS A 177 0.52 -11.76 -29.32
N GLY A 178 0.45 -12.40 -28.15
CA GLY A 178 1.01 -13.73 -27.92
C GLY A 178 0.45 -14.78 -28.88
N ALA A 179 -0.89 -14.83 -29.03
CA ALA A 179 -1.54 -15.74 -29.95
C ALA A 179 -1.13 -15.49 -31.41
N VAL A 180 -1.08 -14.24 -31.85
CA VAL A 180 -0.64 -13.87 -33.21
C VAL A 180 0.80 -14.26 -33.46
N PHE A 181 1.72 -14.02 -32.52
CA PHE A 181 3.12 -14.41 -32.70
C PHE A 181 3.33 -15.92 -32.68
N VAL A 182 2.57 -16.67 -31.86
CA VAL A 182 2.59 -18.15 -31.90
C VAL A 182 2.06 -18.67 -33.23
N THR A 183 0.94 -18.15 -33.73
CA THR A 183 0.38 -18.61 -35.02
C THR A 183 1.31 -18.27 -36.18
N LEU A 184 1.86 -17.06 -36.22
CA LEU A 184 2.85 -16.68 -37.23
C LEU A 184 4.11 -17.53 -37.17
N GLY A 185 4.60 -17.85 -35.97
CA GLY A 185 5.77 -18.71 -35.78
C GLY A 185 5.53 -20.17 -36.17
N ALA A 186 4.36 -20.71 -35.81
CA ALA A 186 4.00 -22.10 -36.12
C ALA A 186 3.69 -22.33 -37.60
N LEU A 187 3.20 -21.31 -38.30
CA LEU A 187 2.91 -21.34 -39.74
C LEU A 187 4.09 -20.85 -40.60
N ALA A 188 5.23 -20.51 -39.99
CA ALA A 188 6.36 -19.98 -40.72
C ALA A 188 6.95 -21.03 -41.67
N PRO A 189 7.14 -20.70 -42.96
CA PRO A 189 7.78 -21.62 -43.90
C PRO A 189 9.25 -21.85 -43.54
N GLY A 190 9.75 -23.04 -43.88
CA GLY A 190 11.14 -23.43 -43.66
C GLY A 190 12.16 -22.58 -44.46
N GLY A 191 13.44 -22.90 -44.33
CA GLY A 191 14.50 -22.19 -45.04
C GLY A 191 14.84 -20.85 -44.40
N THR A 192 14.88 -19.76 -45.17
CA THR A 192 15.33 -18.43 -44.71
C THR A 192 14.44 -17.85 -43.62
N LEU A 193 13.13 -18.12 -43.65
CA LEU A 193 12.17 -17.62 -42.67
C LEU A 193 12.09 -18.47 -41.39
N ALA A 194 12.73 -19.64 -41.35
CA ALA A 194 12.71 -20.52 -40.17
C ALA A 194 13.23 -19.82 -38.91
N LEU A 195 14.26 -18.96 -39.05
CA LEU A 195 14.81 -18.20 -37.93
C LEU A 195 13.81 -17.16 -37.41
N ALA A 196 13.15 -16.43 -38.30
CA ALA A 196 12.13 -15.44 -37.93
C ALA A 196 10.89 -16.09 -37.32
N GLY A 197 10.46 -17.24 -37.88
CA GLY A 197 9.39 -18.07 -37.34
C GLY A 197 9.69 -18.53 -35.92
N GLN A 198 10.91 -19.00 -35.67
CA GLN A 198 11.31 -19.44 -34.33
C GLN A 198 11.36 -18.28 -33.32
N VAL A 199 11.84 -17.10 -33.73
CA VAL A 199 11.77 -15.89 -32.90
C VAL A 199 10.33 -15.54 -32.57
N ALA A 200 9.43 -15.53 -33.57
CA ALA A 200 8.01 -15.26 -33.37
C ALA A 200 7.37 -16.27 -32.42
N LEU A 201 7.64 -17.57 -32.60
CA LEU A 201 7.12 -18.64 -31.74
C LEU A 201 7.59 -18.47 -30.30
N TRP A 202 8.88 -18.16 -30.10
CA TRP A 202 9.42 -17.93 -28.76
C TRP A 202 8.82 -16.68 -28.11
N VAL A 203 8.80 -15.54 -28.81
CA VAL A 203 8.21 -14.28 -28.30
C VAL A 203 6.73 -14.46 -27.96
N GLY A 204 5.97 -15.12 -28.84
CA GLY A 204 4.56 -15.40 -28.64
C GLY A 204 4.32 -16.31 -27.43
N THR A 205 5.08 -17.39 -27.31
CA THR A 205 4.97 -18.34 -26.20
C THR A 205 5.30 -17.68 -24.86
N PHE A 206 6.38 -16.90 -24.79
CA PHE A 206 6.73 -16.15 -23.58
C PHE A 206 5.71 -15.09 -23.23
N THR A 207 5.15 -14.40 -24.23
CA THR A 207 4.06 -13.44 -24.02
C THR A 207 2.84 -14.13 -23.43
N LEU A 208 2.41 -15.28 -23.99
CA LEU A 208 1.29 -16.05 -23.45
C LEU A 208 1.57 -16.59 -22.04
N LEU A 209 2.81 -16.97 -21.73
CA LEU A 209 3.20 -17.37 -20.38
C LEU A 209 3.03 -16.21 -19.39
N ILE A 210 3.47 -15.00 -19.76
CA ILE A 210 3.25 -13.79 -18.95
C ILE A 210 1.75 -13.53 -18.77
N THR A 211 0.97 -13.60 -19.85
CA THR A 211 -0.50 -13.44 -19.79
C THR A 211 -1.15 -14.48 -18.88
N LEU A 212 -0.70 -15.74 -18.94
CA LEU A 212 -1.20 -16.82 -18.09
C LEU A 212 -0.95 -16.52 -16.62
N VAL A 213 0.28 -16.11 -16.27
CA VAL A 213 0.64 -15.73 -14.90
C VAL A 213 -0.15 -14.51 -14.43
N ASP A 214 -0.32 -13.50 -15.28
CA ASP A 214 -1.12 -12.31 -14.99
C ASP A 214 -2.61 -12.63 -14.82
N LEU A 215 -3.10 -13.70 -15.44
CA LEU A 215 -4.48 -14.15 -15.34
C LEU A 215 -4.75 -14.93 -14.05
N LEU A 216 -3.73 -15.50 -13.39
CA LEU A 216 -3.89 -16.29 -12.16
C LEU A 216 -4.50 -15.43 -11.04
N PRO A 217 -5.71 -15.72 -10.54
CA PRO A 217 -6.36 -14.88 -9.55
C PRO A 217 -5.65 -14.87 -8.19
N SER A 218 -4.89 -13.79 -7.96
CA SER A 218 -4.25 -13.43 -6.70
C SER A 218 -4.45 -11.92 -6.43
N PRO A 219 -4.51 -11.46 -5.16
CA PRO A 219 -4.81 -10.06 -4.81
C PRO A 219 -3.96 -9.00 -5.53
N ARG A 220 -2.75 -9.35 -5.98
CA ARG A 220 -1.82 -8.43 -6.66
C ARG A 220 -1.85 -8.49 -8.19
N THR A 221 -2.51 -9.49 -8.74
CA THR A 221 -2.50 -9.80 -10.19
C THR A 221 -3.65 -9.12 -10.93
N PRO A 222 -3.50 -8.85 -12.24
CA PRO A 222 -4.60 -8.42 -13.09
C PRO A 222 -5.82 -9.36 -13.03
N GLY A 223 -5.61 -10.67 -13.03
CA GLY A 223 -6.67 -11.67 -12.92
C GLY A 223 -7.45 -11.60 -11.60
N GLY A 224 -6.75 -11.34 -10.48
CA GLY A 224 -7.39 -11.11 -9.18
C GLY A 224 -8.28 -9.87 -9.16
N ARG A 225 -7.87 -8.79 -9.82
CA ARG A 225 -8.69 -7.55 -9.95
C ARG A 225 -9.97 -7.79 -10.75
N ILE A 226 -9.90 -8.58 -11.82
CA ILE A 226 -11.06 -8.95 -12.62
C ILE A 226 -12.02 -9.81 -11.79
N LEU A 227 -11.49 -10.80 -11.05
CA LEU A 227 -12.28 -11.65 -10.17
C LEU A 227 -12.94 -10.83 -9.06
N ALA A 228 -12.20 -9.94 -8.40
CA ALA A 228 -12.73 -9.02 -7.40
C ALA A 228 -13.90 -8.20 -7.93
N ALA A 229 -13.74 -7.55 -9.09
CA ALA A 229 -14.81 -6.76 -9.68
C ALA A 229 -16.03 -7.61 -10.07
N SER A 230 -15.83 -8.86 -10.48
CA SER A 230 -16.92 -9.81 -10.76
C SER A 230 -17.68 -10.19 -9.48
N VAL A 231 -16.97 -10.54 -8.42
CA VAL A 231 -17.57 -10.89 -7.12
C VAL A 231 -18.29 -9.68 -6.52
N LEU A 232 -17.70 -8.49 -6.60
CA LEU A 232 -18.31 -7.26 -6.13
C LEU A 232 -19.60 -6.94 -6.89
N ARG A 233 -19.63 -7.13 -8.23
CA ARG A 233 -20.85 -6.96 -9.03
C ARG A 233 -21.98 -7.89 -8.59
N ARG A 234 -21.67 -9.09 -8.11
CA ARG A 234 -22.67 -10.07 -7.64
C ARG A 234 -23.08 -9.88 -6.19
N THR A 235 -22.13 -9.52 -5.32
CA THR A 235 -22.35 -9.50 -3.86
C THR A 235 -22.60 -8.11 -3.28
N GLY A 236 -22.18 -7.05 -3.95
CA GLY A 236 -22.24 -5.67 -3.44
C GLY A 236 -21.28 -5.39 -2.28
N ASP A 237 -20.53 -6.39 -1.80
CA ASP A 237 -19.68 -6.29 -0.61
C ASP A 237 -18.18 -6.42 -0.99
N PRO A 238 -17.40 -5.33 -0.86
CA PRO A 238 -15.95 -5.33 -1.12
C PRO A 238 -15.18 -6.35 -0.29
N ARG A 239 -15.58 -6.57 0.97
CA ARG A 239 -14.88 -7.50 1.88
C ARG A 239 -14.99 -8.94 1.38
N ARG A 240 -16.17 -9.31 0.86
CA ARG A 240 -16.38 -10.62 0.23
C ARG A 240 -15.56 -10.78 -1.03
N ALA A 241 -15.44 -9.73 -1.85
CA ALA A 241 -14.62 -9.76 -3.05
C ALA A 241 -13.14 -10.02 -2.73
N GLU A 242 -12.58 -9.31 -1.75
CA GLU A 242 -11.21 -9.54 -1.28
C GLU A 242 -11.01 -10.95 -0.71
N ALA A 243 -11.95 -11.42 0.13
CA ALA A 243 -11.88 -12.74 0.73
C ALA A 243 -11.91 -13.86 -0.33
N VAL A 244 -12.76 -13.74 -1.36
CA VAL A 244 -12.81 -14.71 -2.46
C VAL A 244 -11.51 -14.71 -3.24
N VAL A 245 -10.98 -13.54 -3.62
CA VAL A 245 -9.70 -13.43 -4.35
C VAL A 245 -8.55 -14.02 -3.54
N ALA A 246 -8.49 -13.75 -2.22
CA ALA A 246 -7.47 -14.30 -1.35
C ALA A 246 -7.56 -15.82 -1.21
N ARG A 247 -8.78 -16.40 -1.13
CA ARG A 247 -8.96 -17.87 -1.08
C ARG A 247 -8.56 -18.54 -2.38
N THR A 248 -8.97 -17.98 -3.51
CA THR A 248 -8.61 -18.52 -4.84
C THR A 248 -7.09 -18.46 -5.05
N GLY A 249 -6.42 -17.38 -4.63
CA GLY A 249 -4.96 -17.29 -4.68
C GLY A 249 -4.25 -18.35 -3.85
N VAL A 250 -4.78 -18.70 -2.66
CA VAL A 250 -4.23 -19.79 -1.84
C VAL A 250 -4.43 -21.15 -2.50
N ALA A 251 -5.61 -21.40 -3.08
CA ALA A 251 -5.89 -22.66 -3.79
C ALA A 251 -4.95 -22.84 -5.00
N ILE A 252 -4.76 -21.78 -5.79
CA ILE A 252 -3.84 -21.77 -6.93
C ILE A 252 -2.39 -21.95 -6.48
N GLY A 253 -1.99 -21.30 -5.38
CA GLY A 253 -0.65 -21.47 -4.82
C GLY A 253 -0.36 -22.93 -4.46
N TRP A 254 -1.30 -23.61 -3.80
CA TRP A 254 -1.19 -25.04 -3.51
C TRP A 254 -1.17 -25.90 -4.77
N ALA A 255 -2.02 -25.59 -5.76
CA ALA A 255 -2.03 -26.30 -7.03
C ALA A 255 -0.69 -26.15 -7.78
N MET A 256 -0.08 -24.96 -7.79
CA MET A 256 1.26 -24.74 -8.38
C MET A 256 2.34 -25.51 -7.63
N ILE A 257 2.30 -25.57 -6.30
CA ILE A 257 3.24 -26.38 -5.52
C ILE A 257 3.09 -27.86 -5.87
N ALA A 258 1.86 -28.38 -5.87
CA ALA A 258 1.60 -29.78 -6.22
C ALA A 258 2.06 -30.09 -7.65
N ALA A 259 1.72 -29.23 -8.61
CA ALA A 259 2.16 -29.36 -10.00
C ALA A 259 3.69 -29.28 -10.13
N GLY A 260 4.34 -28.39 -9.38
CA GLY A 260 5.80 -28.28 -9.35
C GLY A 260 6.47 -29.51 -8.77
N VAL A 261 5.92 -30.09 -7.71
CA VAL A 261 6.39 -31.37 -7.14
C VAL A 261 6.25 -32.50 -8.15
N VAL A 262 5.09 -32.63 -8.80
CA VAL A 262 4.89 -33.63 -9.85
C VAL A 262 5.85 -33.40 -11.03
N ALA A 263 6.07 -32.15 -11.43
CA ALA A 263 7.02 -31.79 -12.47
C ALA A 263 8.47 -32.11 -12.08
N CYS A 264 8.85 -32.05 -10.79
CA CYS A 264 10.16 -32.51 -10.33
C CYS A 264 10.40 -33.98 -10.64
N PHE A 265 9.36 -34.82 -10.49
CA PHE A 265 9.45 -36.25 -10.78
C PHE A 265 9.42 -36.54 -12.29
N LEU A 266 8.71 -35.72 -13.10
CA LEU A 266 8.55 -35.96 -14.54
C LEU A 266 9.68 -35.34 -15.40
N VAL A 267 10.13 -34.13 -15.05
CA VAL A 267 11.02 -33.28 -15.89
C VAL A 267 12.30 -32.88 -15.14
N GLY A 268 12.49 -33.35 -13.90
CA GLY A 268 13.67 -33.06 -13.08
C GLY A 268 13.62 -31.69 -12.40
N LEU A 269 14.78 -31.15 -12.02
CA LEU A 269 14.92 -29.97 -11.14
C LEU A 269 14.21 -28.69 -11.66
N ILE A 270 13.84 -28.63 -12.95
CA ILE A 270 13.00 -27.57 -13.52
C ILE A 270 11.69 -27.40 -12.72
N GLY A 271 11.10 -28.49 -12.19
CA GLY A 271 9.87 -28.43 -11.38
C GLY A 271 10.02 -27.65 -10.07
N LEU A 272 11.24 -27.54 -9.53
CA LEU A 272 11.51 -26.85 -8.27
C LEU A 272 11.25 -25.34 -8.38
N TRP A 273 11.41 -24.77 -9.58
CA TRP A 273 11.06 -23.38 -9.86
C TRP A 273 9.55 -23.11 -9.71
N ALA A 274 8.69 -24.05 -10.13
CA ALA A 274 7.25 -23.92 -9.95
C ALA A 274 6.85 -24.02 -8.46
N VAL A 275 7.53 -24.89 -7.69
CA VAL A 275 7.35 -24.97 -6.23
C VAL A 275 7.73 -23.65 -5.56
N LEU A 276 8.87 -23.06 -5.94
CA LEU A 276 9.35 -21.78 -5.39
C LEU A 276 8.38 -20.63 -5.71
N LEU A 277 7.91 -20.54 -6.97
CA LEU A 277 6.92 -19.54 -7.38
C LEU A 277 5.59 -19.71 -6.64
N GLY A 278 5.13 -20.94 -6.46
CA GLY A 278 3.92 -21.26 -5.69
C GLY A 278 4.07 -20.85 -4.21
N TRP A 279 5.21 -21.13 -3.59
CA TRP A 279 5.49 -20.71 -2.22
C TRP A 279 5.45 -19.18 -2.04
N MET A 280 6.04 -18.42 -2.96
CA MET A 280 5.97 -16.95 -2.96
C MET A 280 4.53 -16.42 -3.11
N ALA A 281 3.72 -17.05 -3.96
CA ALA A 281 2.31 -16.72 -4.11
C ALA A 281 1.51 -16.95 -2.80
N LEU A 282 1.81 -18.04 -2.07
CA LEU A 282 1.23 -18.28 -0.74
C LEU A 282 1.65 -17.23 0.28
N GLY A 283 2.93 -16.84 0.29
CA GLY A 283 3.45 -15.82 1.22
C GLY A 283 2.73 -14.47 1.08
N THR A 284 2.55 -14.00 -0.15
CA THR A 284 1.85 -12.73 -0.42
C THR A 284 0.36 -12.77 -0.05
N SER A 285 -0.28 -13.92 -0.23
CA SER A 285 -1.71 -14.13 0.09
C SER A 285 -1.94 -14.27 1.60
N ARG A 286 -1.05 -14.94 2.33
CA ARG A 286 -1.13 -15.09 3.79
C ARG A 286 -0.94 -13.75 4.51
N LEU A 287 -0.05 -12.89 4.03
CA LEU A 287 0.14 -11.54 4.58
C LEU A 287 -1.14 -10.67 4.39
N ALA A 288 -1.79 -10.78 3.23
CA ALA A 288 -3.06 -10.10 2.98
C ALA A 288 -4.18 -10.60 3.92
N GLN A 289 -4.31 -11.92 4.09
CA GLN A 289 -5.27 -12.51 5.02
C GLN A 289 -5.00 -12.13 6.48
N ALA A 290 -3.72 -12.06 6.90
CA ALA A 290 -3.35 -11.67 8.25
C ALA A 290 -3.76 -10.22 8.56
N ARG A 291 -3.55 -9.30 7.61
CA ARG A 291 -3.99 -7.89 7.73
C ARG A 291 -5.51 -7.76 7.82
N GLN A 292 -6.25 -8.53 7.04
CA GLN A 292 -7.72 -8.50 7.06
C GLN A 292 -8.30 -9.09 8.35
N ARG A 293 -7.70 -10.16 8.88
CA ARG A 293 -8.06 -10.72 10.19
C ARG A 293 -7.76 -9.75 11.33
N ALA A 294 -6.61 -9.08 11.30
CA ALA A 294 -6.28 -8.06 12.29
C ALA A 294 -7.25 -6.86 12.23
N GLY A 295 -7.60 -6.40 11.03
CA GLY A 295 -8.56 -5.31 10.84
C GLY A 295 -9.96 -5.66 11.34
N THR A 296 -10.47 -6.85 10.98
CA THR A 296 -11.79 -7.33 11.43
C THR A 296 -11.86 -7.62 12.93
N ALA A 297 -10.76 -8.06 13.55
CA ALA A 297 -10.67 -8.22 14.99
C ALA A 297 -10.77 -6.90 15.77
N LEU A 298 -10.36 -5.79 15.14
CA LEU A 298 -10.39 -4.44 15.73
C LEU A 298 -11.66 -3.66 15.37
N GLU A 299 -12.55 -4.21 14.54
CA GLU A 299 -13.83 -3.57 14.20
C GLU A 299 -14.72 -3.45 15.43
N GLY A 300 -15.15 -2.22 15.74
CA GLY A 300 -15.97 -1.91 16.91
C GLY A 300 -15.19 -1.73 18.22
N VAL A 301 -13.85 -1.85 18.20
CA VAL A 301 -13.00 -1.53 19.34
C VAL A 301 -12.59 -0.05 19.29
N PHE A 302 -12.90 0.68 20.35
CA PHE A 302 -12.53 2.09 20.50
C PHE A 302 -11.23 2.24 21.30
N VAL A 303 -10.57 3.38 21.15
CA VAL A 303 -9.35 3.71 21.91
C VAL A 303 -9.60 3.59 23.42
N ARG A 304 -10.75 4.07 23.91
CA ARG A 304 -11.15 3.96 25.32
C ARG A 304 -11.20 2.52 25.87
N ASP A 305 -11.37 1.51 25.01
CA ASP A 305 -11.51 0.11 25.43
C ASP A 305 -10.16 -0.61 25.64
N VAL A 306 -9.06 0.06 25.25
CA VAL A 306 -7.70 -0.51 25.25
C VAL A 306 -6.67 0.44 25.86
N MET A 307 -6.98 1.73 25.98
CA MET A 307 -6.04 2.72 26.53
C MET A 307 -5.59 2.36 27.95
N LEU A 308 -4.31 2.59 28.22
CA LEU A 308 -3.79 2.62 29.56
C LEU A 308 -4.11 3.97 30.22
N PRO A 309 -4.14 4.01 31.57
CA PRO A 309 -4.26 5.25 32.33
C PRO A 309 -3.25 6.32 31.87
N PRO A 310 -3.55 7.61 32.12
CA PRO A 310 -2.68 8.68 31.67
C PRO A 310 -1.29 8.52 32.27
N PRO A 311 -0.23 8.68 31.46
CA PRO A 311 1.14 8.56 31.93
C PRO A 311 1.44 9.66 32.95
N PRO A 312 2.43 9.46 33.84
CA PRO A 312 2.82 10.48 34.80
C PRO A 312 3.32 11.75 34.09
N ARG A 313 3.09 12.89 34.74
CA ARG A 313 3.47 14.21 34.23
C ARG A 313 4.89 14.56 34.68
N LEU A 314 5.70 15.07 33.77
CA LEU A 314 7.01 15.66 34.05
C LEU A 314 7.02 17.14 33.64
N PRO A 315 7.49 18.06 34.51
CA PRO A 315 7.71 19.44 34.12
C PRO A 315 8.89 19.58 33.13
N ALA A 316 8.73 20.42 32.10
CA ALA A 316 9.75 20.63 31.07
C ALA A 316 11.07 21.20 31.64
N TRP A 317 11.00 21.96 32.72
CA TRP A 317 12.14 22.59 33.42
C TRP A 317 12.78 21.71 34.50
N GLN A 318 12.24 20.51 34.75
CA GLN A 318 12.85 19.54 35.65
C GLN A 318 14.14 19.00 35.03
N THR A 319 15.12 18.64 35.86
CA THR A 319 16.35 18.00 35.40
C THR A 319 16.10 16.54 35.06
N VAL A 320 16.90 15.98 34.16
CA VAL A 320 16.79 14.58 33.75
C VAL A 320 17.05 13.64 34.93
N ASP A 321 17.97 13.99 35.83
CA ASP A 321 18.24 13.22 37.04
C ASP A 321 17.01 13.13 37.97
N GLU A 322 16.36 14.26 38.23
CA GLU A 322 15.15 14.30 39.06
C GLU A 322 13.98 13.55 38.38
N ALA A 323 13.86 13.65 37.06
CA ALA A 323 12.87 12.90 36.30
C ALA A 323 13.10 11.37 36.38
N LEU A 324 14.34 10.91 36.30
CA LEU A 324 14.69 9.49 36.44
C LEU A 324 14.49 8.99 37.88
N ARG A 325 14.83 9.79 38.88
CA ARG A 325 14.54 9.48 40.29
C ARG A 325 13.03 9.40 40.56
N SER A 326 12.26 10.31 39.97
CA SER A 326 10.79 10.31 40.05
C SER A 326 10.17 9.08 39.35
N ALA A 327 10.77 8.65 38.23
CA ALA A 327 10.35 7.46 37.49
C ALA A 327 10.69 6.15 38.22
N ALA A 328 11.78 6.12 38.98
CA ALA A 328 12.23 4.97 39.77
C ALA A 328 11.65 4.92 41.19
N ALA A 329 10.74 5.84 41.54
CA ALA A 329 10.17 5.94 42.88
C ALA A 329 9.43 4.64 43.28
N PRO A 330 9.71 4.08 44.48
CA PRO A 330 9.04 2.88 44.97
C PRO A 330 7.52 3.01 45.00
N GLY A 331 6.81 1.99 44.53
CA GLY A 331 5.34 1.94 44.55
C GLY A 331 4.63 2.56 43.34
N ARG A 332 5.35 3.14 42.37
CA ARG A 332 4.77 3.56 41.09
C ARG A 332 5.00 2.52 40.00
N PRO A 333 4.02 2.26 39.12
CA PRO A 333 4.24 1.43 37.95
C PRO A 333 5.32 2.09 37.07
N MET A 334 6.28 1.29 36.61
CA MET A 334 7.34 1.75 35.70
C MET A 334 6.71 2.14 34.35
N SER A 335 6.35 3.40 34.20
CA SER A 335 5.84 3.94 32.94
C SER A 335 6.99 4.17 31.99
N THR A 336 6.90 3.61 30.77
CA THR A 336 7.92 3.81 29.73
C THR A 336 7.81 5.19 29.06
N VAL A 337 6.66 5.84 29.21
CA VAL A 337 6.30 7.11 28.58
C VAL A 337 5.85 8.10 29.65
N PHE A 338 6.28 9.34 29.53
CA PHE A 338 5.85 10.48 30.35
C PHE A 338 5.33 11.60 29.47
N THR A 339 4.33 12.33 29.94
CA THR A 339 3.87 13.55 29.29
C THR A 339 4.61 14.76 29.84
N VAL A 340 5.21 15.55 28.96
CA VAL A 340 5.98 16.72 29.33
C VAL A 340 5.10 17.96 29.23
N HIS A 341 5.03 18.72 30.32
CA HIS A 341 4.23 19.94 30.42
C HIS A 341 5.12 21.17 30.59
N ASP A 342 4.76 22.26 29.92
CA ASP A 342 5.44 23.55 30.08
C ASP A 342 4.90 24.33 31.28
N PHE A 343 5.50 25.48 31.61
CA PHE A 343 5.21 26.26 32.83
C PHE A 343 3.75 26.68 32.97
N ASP A 344 3.03 26.78 31.85
CA ASP A 344 1.61 27.10 31.76
C ASP A 344 0.69 25.88 31.98
N GLU A 345 1.25 24.69 32.22
CA GLU A 345 0.57 23.38 32.21
C GLU A 345 0.11 22.93 30.82
N SER A 346 0.60 23.55 29.74
CA SER A 346 0.34 23.08 28.38
C SER A 346 1.15 21.82 28.07
N LEU A 347 0.57 20.92 27.28
CA LEU A 347 1.22 19.69 26.84
C LEU A 347 2.27 20.01 25.77
N ALA A 348 3.55 20.03 26.15
CA ALA A 348 4.67 20.25 25.23
C ALA A 348 4.97 19.01 24.37
N GLY A 349 4.75 17.80 24.91
CA GLY A 349 4.99 16.56 24.19
C GLY A 349 5.12 15.33 25.09
N ALA A 350 5.95 14.38 24.66
CA ALA A 350 6.22 13.14 25.39
C ALA A 350 7.72 12.91 25.58
N ALA A 351 8.12 12.36 26.71
CA ALA A 351 9.48 11.90 26.98
C ALA A 351 9.46 10.41 27.32
N LEU A 352 10.50 9.70 26.89
CA LEU A 352 10.62 8.26 27.12
C LEU A 352 11.71 7.99 28.14
N VAL A 353 11.52 6.96 28.98
CA VAL A 353 12.54 6.55 29.96
C VAL A 353 13.89 6.31 29.28
N ARG A 354 13.89 5.68 28.10
CA ARG A 354 15.11 5.40 27.31
C ARG A 354 15.83 6.67 26.86
N ASP A 355 15.08 7.73 26.52
CA ASP A 355 15.65 8.98 26.02
C ASP A 355 16.25 9.76 27.20
N LEU A 356 15.54 9.79 28.34
CA LEU A 356 16.06 10.32 29.59
C LEU A 356 17.32 9.56 30.05
N ALA A 357 17.31 8.23 29.98
CA ALA A 357 18.45 7.38 30.37
C ALA A 357 19.64 7.52 29.42
N SER A 358 19.43 7.95 28.17
CA SER A 358 20.50 8.17 27.19
C SER A 358 21.38 9.39 27.49
N VAL A 359 20.92 10.29 28.36
CA VAL A 359 21.70 11.45 28.80
C VAL A 359 22.87 10.95 29.67
N PRO A 360 24.13 11.33 29.34
CA PRO A 360 25.33 10.95 30.11
C PRO A 360 25.18 11.31 31.59
N LEU A 361 25.68 10.46 32.49
CA LEU A 361 25.47 10.59 33.93
C LEU A 361 25.89 11.98 34.45
N ASP A 362 27.05 12.46 33.98
CA ASP A 362 27.65 13.75 34.38
C ASP A 362 26.80 14.97 33.97
N ASP A 363 25.94 14.83 32.95
CA ASP A 363 25.11 15.91 32.41
C ASP A 363 23.68 15.90 32.96
N ARG A 364 23.25 14.86 33.69
CA ARG A 364 21.82 14.67 34.06
C ARG A 364 21.28 15.73 35.01
N ASP A 365 22.15 16.30 35.85
CA ASP A 365 21.79 17.35 36.80
C ASP A 365 21.62 18.72 36.14
N LEU A 366 22.21 18.91 34.95
CA LEU A 366 22.15 20.16 34.19
C LEU A 366 21.14 20.08 33.04
N ALA A 367 21.02 18.93 32.39
CA ALA A 367 20.11 18.70 31.27
C ALA A 367 18.66 18.77 31.73
N LYS A 368 17.85 19.59 31.05
CA LYS A 368 16.41 19.70 31.27
C LYS A 368 15.64 18.67 30.45
N VAL A 369 14.50 18.21 30.97
CA VAL A 369 13.59 17.29 30.27
C VAL A 369 13.17 17.86 28.91
N SER A 370 12.96 19.18 28.80
CA SER A 370 12.63 19.86 27.53
C SER A 370 13.61 19.56 26.39
N ARG A 371 14.91 19.34 26.70
CA ARG A 371 15.95 19.07 25.70
C ARG A 371 15.80 17.68 25.05
N VAL A 372 15.18 16.75 25.74
CA VAL A 372 15.01 15.35 25.31
C VAL A 372 13.54 15.02 25.02
N THR A 373 12.68 16.05 24.99
CA THR A 373 11.26 15.90 24.76
C THR A 373 10.98 15.69 23.27
N ILE A 374 10.15 14.70 22.97
CA ILE A 374 9.56 14.52 21.64
C ILE A 374 8.40 15.53 21.53
N PRO A 375 8.48 16.52 20.64
CA PRO A 375 7.47 17.57 20.56
C PRO A 375 6.12 16.99 20.17
N LEU A 376 5.03 17.58 20.67
CA LEU A 376 3.66 17.10 20.43
C LEU A 376 3.33 16.94 18.93
N SER A 377 3.91 17.76 18.05
CA SER A 377 3.77 17.65 16.59
C SER A 377 4.29 16.32 16.01
N SER A 378 5.27 15.72 16.68
CA SER A 378 5.88 14.43 16.32
C SER A 378 5.24 13.24 17.03
N VAL A 379 4.36 13.48 18.00
CA VAL A 379 3.64 12.43 18.73
C VAL A 379 2.28 12.18 18.07
N PRO A 380 1.92 10.94 17.72
CA PRO A 380 0.58 10.65 17.22
C PRO A 380 -0.45 10.83 18.35
N THR A 381 -1.57 11.49 18.04
CA THR A 381 -2.68 11.71 18.97
C THR A 381 -3.97 11.05 18.47
N ALA A 382 -4.85 10.72 19.41
CA ALA A 382 -6.19 10.19 19.15
C ALA A 382 -7.19 10.64 20.23
N ARG A 383 -8.47 10.64 19.90
CA ARG A 383 -9.56 10.82 20.87
C ARG A 383 -10.02 9.45 21.44
N PRO A 384 -10.61 9.43 22.65
CA PRO A 384 -11.11 8.18 23.26
C PRO A 384 -12.15 7.43 22.40
N ASP A 385 -12.95 8.19 21.64
CA ASP A 385 -14.03 7.67 20.82
C ASP A 385 -13.60 7.35 19.39
N GLU A 386 -12.32 7.50 19.07
CA GLU A 386 -11.82 7.08 17.78
C GLU A 386 -11.73 5.55 17.71
N PRO A 387 -12.08 4.95 16.55
CA PRO A 387 -11.93 3.51 16.35
C PRO A 387 -10.44 3.15 16.25
N LEU A 388 -10.06 2.05 16.90
CA LEU A 388 -8.67 1.60 16.96
C LEU A 388 -8.10 1.27 15.57
N THR A 389 -8.96 0.88 14.61
CA THR A 389 -8.61 0.63 13.20
C THR A 389 -8.01 1.86 12.49
N VAL A 390 -8.40 3.07 12.90
CA VAL A 390 -7.90 4.34 12.33
C VAL A 390 -6.62 4.81 13.04
N VAL A 391 -6.43 4.41 14.30
CA VAL A 391 -5.30 4.84 15.15
C VAL A 391 -4.05 4.01 14.90
N VAL A 392 -4.20 2.70 14.64
CA VAL A 392 -3.06 1.79 14.37
C VAL A 392 -2.16 2.29 13.22
N PRO A 393 -2.68 2.74 12.05
CA PRO A 393 -1.84 3.31 11.00
C PRO A 393 -1.08 4.58 11.43
N ARG A 394 -1.63 5.40 12.33
CA ARG A 394 -0.97 6.64 12.79
C ARG A 394 0.28 6.32 13.61
N LEU A 395 0.23 5.30 14.46
CA LEU A 395 1.39 4.82 15.21
C LEU A 395 2.53 4.38 14.29
N ALA A 396 2.22 3.71 13.18
CA ALA A 396 3.23 3.29 12.20
C ALA A 396 3.87 4.48 11.46
N SER A 397 3.10 5.55 11.22
CA SER A 397 3.61 6.76 10.55
C SER A 397 4.48 7.67 11.43
N ARG A 398 4.32 7.60 12.76
CA ARG A 398 5.06 8.43 13.73
C ARG A 398 5.57 7.59 14.90
N PRO A 399 6.63 6.79 14.69
CA PRO A 399 7.12 5.83 15.69
C PRO A 399 7.93 6.49 16.82
N ALA A 400 8.23 7.79 16.76
CA ALA A 400 9.16 8.46 17.67
C ALA A 400 8.82 8.23 19.15
N ALA A 401 7.56 8.44 19.52
CA ALA A 401 7.09 8.21 20.89
C ALA A 401 6.84 6.72 21.22
N GLY A 402 6.74 5.85 20.22
CA GLY A 402 6.38 4.44 20.41
C GLY A 402 4.97 4.19 20.96
N CYS A 403 4.15 5.23 21.12
CA CYS A 403 2.76 5.15 21.58
C CYS A 403 1.93 6.31 20.99
N VAL A 404 0.61 6.19 21.06
CA VAL A 404 -0.36 7.25 20.77
C VAL A 404 -0.82 7.88 22.08
N LEU A 405 -0.76 9.21 22.18
CA LEU A 405 -1.35 9.95 23.30
C LEU A 405 -2.86 10.12 23.06
N VAL A 406 -3.66 9.77 24.04
CA VAL A 406 -5.12 9.94 23.98
C VAL A 406 -5.48 11.27 24.63
N LEU A 407 -6.02 12.19 23.82
CA LEU A 407 -6.43 13.53 24.25
C LEU A 407 -7.96 13.63 24.25
N ASP A 408 -8.51 14.09 25.35
CA ASP A 408 -9.93 14.45 25.45
C ASP A 408 -10.08 15.97 25.31
N GLU A 409 -10.77 16.39 24.25
CA GLU A 409 -11.04 17.80 23.97
C GLU A 409 -12.29 18.33 24.70
N GLU A 410 -13.18 17.43 25.13
CA GLU A 410 -14.40 17.79 25.88
C GLU A 410 -14.08 18.01 27.37
N GLN A 411 -13.15 17.23 27.91
CA GLN A 411 -12.61 17.45 29.25
C GLN A 411 -11.37 18.35 29.19
N ARG A 412 -11.60 19.66 29.18
CA ARG A 412 -10.51 20.64 29.33
C ARG A 412 -10.06 20.74 30.78
N ASP A 413 -8.76 20.95 30.98
CA ASP A 413 -8.20 21.31 32.29
C ASP A 413 -8.78 22.67 32.76
N GLU A 414 -8.59 23.03 34.03
CA GLU A 414 -9.06 24.28 34.65
C GLU A 414 -8.62 25.55 33.90
N ARG A 415 -7.60 25.42 33.04
CA ARG A 415 -7.03 26.48 32.19
C ARG A 415 -7.38 26.36 30.69
N GLY A 416 -8.21 25.40 30.30
CA GLY A 416 -8.72 25.25 28.93
C GLY A 416 -7.87 24.38 28.00
N HIS A 417 -6.81 23.71 28.49
CA HIS A 417 -5.97 22.82 27.67
C HIS A 417 -6.59 21.42 27.50
N PRO A 418 -6.35 20.73 26.37
CA PRO A 418 -6.83 19.36 26.17
C PRO A 418 -6.14 18.41 27.17
N ARG A 419 -6.94 17.59 27.86
CA ARG A 419 -6.44 16.71 28.91
C ARG A 419 -5.96 15.39 28.32
N VAL A 420 -4.77 14.96 28.71
CA VAL A 420 -4.31 13.60 28.41
C VAL A 420 -5.07 12.62 29.29
N VAL A 421 -5.85 11.74 28.66
CA VAL A 421 -6.69 10.75 29.36
C VAL A 421 -6.13 9.33 29.28
N GLY A 422 -5.16 9.08 28.41
CA GLY A 422 -4.54 7.77 28.32
C GLY A 422 -3.45 7.66 27.26
N THR A 423 -2.93 6.44 27.12
CA THR A 423 -1.98 6.08 26.05
C THR A 423 -2.32 4.73 25.44
N VAL A 424 -1.96 4.55 24.16
CA VAL A 424 -2.07 3.26 23.47
C VAL A 424 -0.74 2.94 22.80
N GLY A 425 -0.11 1.84 23.22
CA GLY A 425 1.13 1.33 22.64
C GLY A 425 0.94 0.04 21.82
N PRO A 426 2.03 -0.48 21.23
CA PRO A 426 2.02 -1.73 20.48
C PRO A 426 1.58 -2.95 21.31
N ALA A 427 1.88 -2.96 22.61
CA ALA A 427 1.52 -4.06 23.50
C ALA A 427 0.00 -4.11 23.73
N GLU A 428 -0.64 -2.96 23.88
CA GLU A 428 -2.08 -2.79 24.04
C GLU A 428 -2.80 -3.22 22.76
N ILE A 429 -2.30 -2.78 21.59
CA ILE A 429 -2.83 -3.19 20.28
C ILE A 429 -2.72 -4.72 20.10
N ARG A 430 -1.55 -5.31 20.44
CA ARG A 430 -1.36 -6.76 20.35
C ARG A 430 -2.34 -7.50 21.26
N ARG A 431 -2.47 -7.06 22.51
CA ARG A 431 -3.41 -7.63 23.48
C ARG A 431 -4.86 -7.49 22.99
N ALA A 432 -5.23 -6.37 22.37
CA ALA A 432 -6.55 -6.19 21.78
C ALA A 432 -6.83 -7.19 20.65
N ILE A 433 -5.85 -7.44 19.77
CA ILE A 433 -5.98 -8.44 18.68
C ILE A 433 -6.11 -9.87 19.25
N GLU A 434 -5.33 -10.19 20.27
CA GLU A 434 -5.34 -11.51 20.92
C GLU A 434 -6.65 -11.77 21.69
N THR A 435 -7.25 -10.73 22.27
CA THR A 435 -8.48 -10.81 23.07
C THR A 435 -9.75 -10.55 22.26
N ALA A 436 -9.64 -10.05 21.03
CA ALA A 436 -10.77 -9.81 20.13
C ALA A 436 -11.70 -11.01 19.90
N PRO A 437 -11.21 -12.26 19.75
CA PRO A 437 -12.10 -13.43 19.62
C PRO A 437 -12.98 -13.67 20.86
N ALA A 438 -12.51 -13.27 22.04
CA ALA A 438 -13.23 -13.42 23.30
C ALA A 438 -14.19 -12.25 23.60
N ARG A 439 -13.94 -11.06 23.04
CA ARG A 439 -14.75 -9.83 23.23
C ARG A 439 -16.02 -9.76 22.38
N GLY A 440 -16.52 -10.90 21.90
CA GLY A 440 -17.61 -11.00 20.92
C GLY A 440 -18.66 -9.88 21.00
N ARG A 441 -18.73 -9.07 19.94
CA ARG A 441 -19.90 -8.26 19.54
C ARG A 441 -20.62 -7.46 20.65
N ALA A 442 -19.91 -6.90 21.61
CA ALA A 442 -20.51 -5.97 22.57
C ALA A 442 -20.69 -4.57 21.95
N VAL A 443 -21.72 -4.43 21.11
CA VAL A 443 -22.37 -3.13 20.91
C VAL A 443 -23.22 -2.89 22.16
N ILE A 444 -22.75 -2.01 23.06
CA ILE A 444 -23.66 -1.29 23.96
C ILE A 444 -23.29 0.20 23.87
N PRO A 445 -24.19 1.06 23.37
CA PRO A 445 -24.09 2.49 23.58
C PRO A 445 -24.53 2.77 25.01
N SER A 446 -23.60 2.86 25.96
CA SER A 446 -23.91 3.35 27.31
C SER A 446 -24.04 4.87 27.28
N GLY A 447 -25.11 5.34 26.65
CA GLY A 447 -25.74 6.62 26.94
C GLY A 447 -26.93 6.36 27.84
N LEU A 448 -26.71 6.25 29.15
CA LEU A 448 -27.77 6.34 30.15
C LEU A 448 -27.29 7.28 31.25
N GLY A 449 -28.09 8.33 31.44
CA GLY A 449 -27.74 9.54 32.13
C GLY A 449 -27.33 9.38 33.60
N ARG A 450 -26.54 10.35 34.04
CA ARG A 450 -26.34 10.70 35.44
C ARG A 450 -27.71 10.88 36.12
N PRO A 451 -28.01 10.21 37.24
CA PRO A 451 -29.05 10.68 38.14
C PRO A 451 -28.55 11.95 38.82
N ASN A 452 -29.24 13.06 38.61
CA ASN A 452 -29.06 14.28 39.37
C ASN A 452 -29.19 13.99 40.87
N GLN A 453 -28.09 14.09 41.62
CA GLN A 453 -28.15 14.32 43.05
C GLN A 453 -28.41 15.81 43.26
N HIS A 454 -29.65 16.16 43.60
CA HIS A 454 -29.99 17.46 44.16
C HIS A 454 -29.59 17.48 45.64
N PRO A 455 -28.96 18.57 46.13
CA PRO A 455 -28.73 18.75 47.55
C PRO A 455 -29.97 19.37 48.22
N GLY A 456 -30.33 18.87 49.40
CA GLY A 456 -31.11 19.62 50.40
C GLY A 456 -32.62 19.33 50.47
N ARG A 457 -33.00 18.49 51.44
CA ARG A 457 -33.73 18.93 52.64
C ARG A 457 -33.77 17.85 53.71
#